data_AF-A0A970WBY7-F1
#
_entry.id   AF-A0A970WBY7-F1
#
_cell.length_a   1.000
_cell.length_b   1.000
_cell.length_c   1.000
_cell.angle_alpha   90.00
_cell.angle_beta   90.00
_cell.angle_gamma   90.00
#
_symmetry.space_group_name_H-M   'P 1'
#
loop_
_entity.id
_entity.type
_entity.pdbx_description
1 polymer ?
#
loop_
_entity_poly.entity_id
_entity_poly.type
_entity_poly.pdbx_seq_one_letter_code
_entity_poly.pdbx_strand_id
1 'polypeptide(L)'
;MIGAVWRRRAPSGVLWTLAGAILISWVADTAVAQQTDQARRRQFVEGLLQTLIDSQLPPRQPPPPVPPPAPPLRPPSKLAEVRTELDAFASESRELLNALQADWSRAEPVGPLIGETAKIHHAASAVAGKYRQSPLFDLAPIAQDYGLINRDWRILAYRIQQIRNLSRRASDLVGSLNAHDQRLCRLLEVQPQLDVPSLVRQTAALLVDLQNLADDLQSDLPPSPEKSRLTTLCRQAQQGAGETAEAVSGGAAHDVIQEAYKKFRTEWSALVAALRPVDNRYVQRTVRRVWQSDRVIHELLWIPYETDRAHTIYMAQVLQGHIDTLYDTVSLEDLIDLPPARQVLPIAGEFYGLCEYFILCAEGKNSLDDLAKAYWDLDAAWPGFSDCFASAKSPEVHHTLTEIEQSMSALRQLLGIPPAIDWELARQRSSRLEYLAHALERSLESTAQSSGKYPSHVRSRITSAANRSRGFCTSCRDLNAKIVAKTSPKQLGPECTALAQAWALVQKDMISVFREEDVFSSTAEVAKTLVELQTTFTP
;
A
#
# COMPACT_ATOMS: atom_id res chain seq x y z
N MET A 1 22.82 34.76 54.55
CA MET A 1 23.95 34.74 55.49
C MET A 1 23.47 34.03 56.75
N ILE A 2 24.10 32.90 57.10
CA ILE A 2 23.98 32.10 58.35
C ILE A 2 22.63 31.35 58.47
N GLY A 3 22.53 30.01 58.42
CA GLY A 3 23.30 28.97 59.14
C GLY A 3 22.51 28.58 60.40
N ALA A 4 22.32 27.34 60.85
CA ALA A 4 23.07 26.11 60.66
C ALA A 4 22.27 24.95 61.33
N VAL A 5 22.28 23.75 60.73
CA VAL A 5 22.90 22.51 61.27
C VAL A 5 22.17 21.81 62.41
N TRP A 6 21.63 20.62 62.08
CA TRP A 6 21.86 19.41 62.89
C TRP A 6 22.27 18.25 61.97
N ARG A 7 23.27 17.50 62.43
CA ARG A 7 24.06 16.52 61.68
C ARG A 7 24.10 15.21 62.48
N ARG A 8 24.36 14.10 61.77
CA ARG A 8 24.77 12.73 62.21
C ARG A 8 23.61 11.74 62.34
N ARG A 9 23.72 10.46 61.93
CA ARG A 9 24.81 9.64 61.34
C ARG A 9 24.15 8.37 60.76
N ALA A 10 24.71 7.82 59.68
CA ALA A 10 24.39 6.48 59.17
C ALA A 10 24.88 5.37 60.13
N PRO A 11 24.40 4.13 59.92
CA PRO A 11 25.36 3.10 59.50
C PRO A 11 24.87 2.20 58.35
N SER A 12 25.85 1.78 57.53
CA SER A 12 26.04 0.49 56.81
C SER A 12 24.79 -0.33 56.44
N GLY A 13 24.58 -0.75 55.20
CA GLY A 13 25.54 -1.47 54.35
C GLY A 13 25.13 -2.95 54.26
N VAL A 14 25.12 -3.50 53.05
CA VAL A 14 24.78 -4.89 52.67
C VAL A 14 23.28 -5.18 52.48
N LEU A 15 22.73 -4.87 51.28
CA LEU A 15 21.55 -5.56 50.70
C LEU A 15 21.19 -5.12 49.26
N TRP A 16 22.17 -4.87 48.37
CA TRP A 16 21.88 -4.43 46.99
C TRP A 16 22.58 -5.20 45.87
N THR A 17 23.06 -6.43 46.11
CA THR A 17 23.74 -7.23 45.07
C THR A 17 23.04 -8.55 44.70
N LEU A 18 21.76 -8.75 45.04
CA LEU A 18 21.02 -9.95 44.63
C LEU A 18 19.73 -9.72 43.83
N ALA A 19 19.32 -8.47 43.59
CA ALA A 19 18.15 -8.15 42.74
C ALA A 19 18.51 -7.91 41.25
N GLY A 20 19.80 -7.79 40.92
CA GLY A 20 20.26 -7.48 39.55
C GLY A 20 20.47 -8.69 38.62
N ALA A 21 20.42 -9.92 39.14
CA ALA A 21 20.75 -11.13 38.36
C ALA A 21 19.52 -11.92 37.87
N ILE A 22 18.30 -11.59 38.31
CA ILE A 22 17.07 -12.33 37.96
C ILE A 22 16.20 -11.59 36.92
N LEU A 23 16.49 -10.32 36.62
CA LEU A 23 15.81 -9.56 35.56
C LEU A 23 16.49 -9.60 34.18
N ILE A 24 17.70 -10.15 34.07
CA ILE A 24 18.42 -10.28 32.79
C ILE A 24 18.09 -11.59 32.05
N SER A 25 17.56 -12.61 32.74
CA SER A 25 17.18 -13.88 32.09
C SER A 25 15.80 -13.86 31.41
N TRP A 26 14.91 -12.92 31.75
CA TRP A 26 13.56 -12.83 31.13
C TRP A 26 13.48 -11.92 29.90
N VAL A 27 14.47 -11.04 29.69
CA VAL A 27 14.56 -10.17 28.50
C VAL A 27 15.31 -10.87 27.36
N ALA A 28 16.20 -11.82 27.66
CA ALA A 28 16.90 -12.61 26.65
C ALA A 28 15.95 -13.59 25.92
N ASP A 29 15.02 -14.23 26.62
CA ASP A 29 14.10 -15.21 26.02
C ASP A 29 13.04 -14.57 25.10
N THR A 30 12.60 -13.33 25.37
CA THR A 30 11.66 -12.62 24.50
C THR A 30 12.33 -12.05 23.25
N ALA A 31 13.58 -11.58 23.36
CA ALA A 31 14.36 -11.13 22.20
C ALA A 31 14.75 -12.29 21.27
N VAL A 32 15.11 -13.46 21.83
CA VAL A 32 15.39 -14.67 21.06
C VAL A 32 14.10 -15.24 20.45
N ALA A 33 12.97 -15.21 21.16
CA ALA A 33 11.66 -15.62 20.61
C ALA A 33 11.21 -14.73 19.44
N GLN A 34 11.32 -13.40 19.55
CA GLN A 34 11.01 -12.46 18.46
C GLN A 34 11.97 -12.60 17.27
N GLN A 35 13.26 -12.85 17.50
CA GLN A 35 14.21 -13.12 16.42
C GLN A 35 13.94 -14.44 15.71
N THR A 36 13.58 -15.51 16.44
CA THR A 36 13.18 -16.78 15.82
C THR A 36 11.88 -16.67 15.04
N ASP A 37 10.92 -15.87 15.50
CA ASP A 37 9.65 -15.67 14.80
C ASP A 37 9.85 -14.83 13.53
N GLN A 38 10.67 -13.77 13.56
CA GLN A 38 11.07 -13.02 12.36
C GLN A 38 11.88 -13.86 11.36
N ALA A 39 12.82 -14.68 11.82
CA ALA A 39 13.59 -15.57 10.93
C ALA A 39 12.70 -16.65 10.27
N ARG A 40 11.73 -17.19 11.01
CA ARG A 40 10.74 -18.14 10.49
C ARG A 40 9.77 -17.48 9.50
N ARG A 41 9.34 -16.24 9.76
CA ARG A 41 8.52 -15.44 8.84
C ARG A 41 9.25 -15.14 7.53
N ARG A 42 10.55 -14.83 7.56
CA ARG A 42 11.39 -14.64 6.36
C ARG A 42 11.50 -15.91 5.53
N GLN A 43 11.86 -17.04 6.15
CA GLN A 43 11.93 -18.34 5.45
C GLN A 43 10.57 -18.76 4.85
N PHE A 44 9.49 -18.41 5.54
CA PHE A 44 8.13 -18.66 5.12
C PHE A 44 7.74 -17.84 3.89
N VAL A 45 7.94 -16.52 3.92
CA VAL A 45 7.63 -15.65 2.78
C VAL A 45 8.51 -16.01 1.58
N GLU A 46 9.79 -16.31 1.79
CA GLU A 46 10.66 -16.82 0.73
C GLU A 46 10.15 -18.13 0.09
N GLY A 47 9.58 -19.05 0.88
CA GLY A 47 8.95 -20.27 0.36
C GLY A 47 7.65 -20.00 -0.42
N LEU A 48 6.85 -19.07 0.08
CA LEU A 48 5.61 -18.60 -0.55
C LEU A 48 5.85 -17.99 -1.93
N LEU A 49 6.88 -17.16 -1.98
CA LEU A 49 7.35 -16.39 -3.11
C LEU A 49 8.04 -17.29 -4.15
N GLN A 50 8.86 -18.26 -3.72
CA GLN A 50 9.42 -19.28 -4.61
C GLN A 50 8.35 -20.06 -5.38
N THR A 51 7.15 -20.19 -4.84
CA THR A 51 6.10 -20.97 -5.50
C THR A 51 5.21 -20.13 -6.43
N LEU A 52 5.13 -18.82 -6.18
CA LEU A 52 4.57 -17.86 -7.14
C LEU A 52 5.46 -17.73 -8.38
N ILE A 53 6.77 -17.96 -8.22
CA ILE A 53 7.76 -18.08 -9.32
C ILE A 53 7.47 -19.32 -10.17
N ASP A 54 7.32 -20.49 -9.55
CA ASP A 54 7.22 -21.76 -10.27
C ASP A 54 5.84 -21.92 -10.98
N SER A 55 4.77 -21.25 -10.52
CA SER A 55 3.43 -21.34 -11.12
C SER A 55 3.16 -20.38 -12.28
N GLN A 56 4.07 -19.43 -12.57
CA GLN A 56 3.88 -18.36 -13.59
C GLN A 56 4.82 -18.51 -14.80
N LEU A 57 5.69 -19.53 -14.82
CA LEU A 57 6.64 -19.77 -15.91
C LEU A 57 6.06 -20.75 -16.97
N PRO A 58 6.26 -20.52 -18.28
CA PRO A 58 5.86 -21.48 -19.31
C PRO A 58 6.72 -22.76 -19.26
N PRO A 59 6.19 -23.92 -19.70
CA PRO A 59 6.82 -25.22 -19.48
C PRO A 59 8.17 -25.33 -20.21
N ARG A 60 9.19 -25.82 -19.50
CA ARG A 60 10.48 -26.23 -20.07
C ARG A 60 10.28 -27.46 -20.96
N GLN A 61 10.54 -27.34 -22.26
CA GLN A 61 10.69 -28.50 -23.13
C GLN A 61 11.88 -29.37 -22.68
N PRO A 62 11.78 -30.72 -22.73
CA PRO A 62 12.92 -31.59 -22.45
C PRO A 62 14.06 -31.30 -23.45
N PRO A 63 15.32 -31.31 -23.00
CA PRO A 63 16.44 -31.00 -23.88
C PRO A 63 16.53 -32.05 -25.00
N PRO A 64 16.74 -31.63 -26.27
CA PRO A 64 17.09 -32.57 -27.33
C PRO A 64 18.42 -33.27 -27.00
N PRO A 65 18.66 -34.47 -27.53
CA PRO A 65 19.89 -35.23 -27.29
C PRO A 65 21.12 -34.40 -27.65
N VAL A 66 22.04 -34.30 -26.68
CA VAL A 66 23.25 -33.47 -26.71
C VAL A 66 24.16 -33.86 -27.89
N PRO A 67 24.40 -32.96 -28.86
CA PRO A 67 25.49 -33.10 -29.82
C PRO A 67 26.84 -32.90 -29.10
N PRO A 68 27.96 -33.45 -29.64
CA PRO A 68 29.27 -33.34 -29.00
C PRO A 68 29.67 -31.87 -28.73
N PRO A 69 30.43 -31.59 -27.66
CA PRO A 69 30.67 -30.24 -27.17
C PRO A 69 31.46 -29.43 -28.21
N ALA A 70 30.80 -28.44 -28.80
CA ALA A 70 31.47 -27.35 -29.48
C ALA A 70 32.28 -26.53 -28.46
N PRO A 71 33.45 -25.98 -28.83
CA PRO A 71 34.27 -25.18 -27.94
C PRO A 71 33.47 -23.98 -27.37
N PRO A 72 33.70 -23.57 -26.12
CA PRO A 72 32.95 -22.49 -25.49
C PRO A 72 33.24 -21.16 -26.20
N LEU A 73 32.29 -20.73 -27.04
CA LEU A 73 32.24 -19.36 -27.53
C LEU A 73 31.99 -18.45 -26.32
N ARG A 74 32.96 -17.61 -25.98
CA ARG A 74 32.81 -16.61 -24.92
C ARG A 74 31.63 -15.70 -25.28
N PRO A 75 30.68 -15.45 -24.36
CA PRO A 75 29.63 -14.48 -24.60
C PRO A 75 30.29 -13.11 -24.87
N PRO A 76 29.70 -12.27 -25.74
CA PRO A 76 30.14 -10.88 -25.89
C PRO A 76 30.10 -10.18 -24.54
N SER A 77 31.10 -9.34 -24.23
CA SER A 77 31.28 -8.70 -22.91
C SER A 77 30.02 -8.03 -22.37
N LYS A 78 29.28 -7.34 -23.25
CA LYS A 78 28.01 -6.66 -22.94
C LYS A 78 26.92 -7.60 -22.40
N LEU A 79 26.82 -8.84 -22.93
CA LEU A 79 25.83 -9.82 -22.47
C LEU A 79 26.21 -10.38 -21.09
N ALA A 80 27.50 -10.58 -20.82
CA ALA A 80 27.97 -11.01 -19.51
C ALA A 80 27.72 -9.92 -18.43
N GLU A 81 27.93 -8.65 -18.79
CA GLU A 81 27.61 -7.50 -17.93
C GLU A 81 26.09 -7.41 -17.65
N VAL A 82 25.24 -7.52 -18.67
CA VAL A 82 23.77 -7.53 -18.51
C VAL A 82 23.32 -8.64 -17.56
N ARG A 83 23.86 -9.86 -17.71
CA ARG A 83 23.54 -10.98 -16.82
C ARG A 83 23.94 -10.71 -15.38
N THR A 84 25.13 -10.15 -15.19
CA THR A 84 25.66 -9.82 -13.85
C THR A 84 24.78 -8.77 -13.17
N GLU A 85 24.39 -7.72 -13.90
CA GLU A 85 23.53 -6.65 -13.37
C GLU A 85 22.09 -7.15 -13.12
N LEU A 86 21.55 -8.07 -13.94
CA LEU A 86 20.25 -8.71 -13.69
C LEU A 86 20.26 -9.60 -12.45
N ASP A 87 21.30 -10.42 -12.28
CA ASP A 87 21.46 -11.27 -11.09
C ASP A 87 21.64 -10.41 -9.82
N ALA A 88 22.38 -9.30 -9.90
CA ALA A 88 22.53 -8.34 -8.80
C ALA A 88 21.19 -7.68 -8.44
N PHE A 89 20.45 -7.18 -9.44
CA PHE A 89 19.11 -6.58 -9.23
C PHE A 89 18.14 -7.59 -8.60
N ALA A 90 18.14 -8.85 -9.07
CA ALA A 90 17.32 -9.91 -8.48
C ALA A 90 17.70 -10.22 -7.02
N SER A 91 19.00 -10.21 -6.70
CA SER A 91 19.48 -10.43 -5.32
C SER A 91 19.11 -9.28 -4.40
N GLU A 92 19.35 -8.03 -4.81
CA GLU A 92 19.08 -6.86 -3.98
C GLU A 92 17.58 -6.61 -3.79
N SER A 93 16.74 -6.95 -4.77
CA SER A 93 15.28 -6.87 -4.62
C SER A 93 14.75 -7.85 -3.57
N ARG A 94 15.40 -9.02 -3.40
CA ARG A 94 15.12 -9.94 -2.28
C ARG A 94 15.55 -9.35 -0.95
N GLU A 95 16.73 -8.72 -0.91
CA GLU A 95 17.19 -8.04 0.31
C GLU A 95 16.27 -6.89 0.70
N LEU A 96 15.78 -6.13 -0.27
CA LEU A 96 14.83 -5.05 -0.06
C LEU A 96 13.52 -5.59 0.51
N LEU A 97 12.99 -6.66 -0.08
CA LEU A 97 11.81 -7.34 0.45
C LEU A 97 11.99 -7.75 1.93
N ASN A 98 13.14 -8.36 2.26
CA ASN A 98 13.45 -8.77 3.63
C ASN A 98 13.62 -7.58 4.59
N ALA A 99 14.12 -6.44 4.10
CA ALA A 99 14.23 -5.20 4.86
C ALA A 99 12.85 -4.57 5.10
N LEU A 100 12.00 -4.48 4.07
CA LEU A 100 10.63 -3.96 4.18
C LEU A 100 9.77 -4.80 5.13
N GLN A 101 9.90 -6.12 5.10
CA GLN A 101 9.24 -7.00 6.07
C GLN A 101 9.69 -6.75 7.52
N ALA A 102 10.95 -6.38 7.73
CA ALA A 102 11.45 -6.03 9.06
C ALA A 102 10.92 -4.66 9.51
N ASP A 103 10.79 -3.73 8.57
CA ASP A 103 10.29 -2.37 8.81
C ASP A 103 8.77 -2.29 8.90
N TRP A 104 8.06 -3.33 8.47
CA TRP A 104 6.60 -3.40 8.50
C TRP A 104 6.03 -2.97 9.87
N SER A 105 6.49 -3.61 10.96
CA SER A 105 6.05 -3.28 12.33
C SER A 105 6.31 -1.84 12.79
N ARG A 106 7.09 -1.07 12.03
CA ARG A 106 7.48 0.32 12.31
C ARG A 106 6.78 1.33 11.40
N ALA A 107 6.39 0.91 10.20
CA ALA A 107 5.80 1.75 9.18
C ALA A 107 4.66 0.98 8.48
N GLU A 108 3.45 1.21 8.96
CA GLU A 108 2.21 0.59 8.47
C GLU A 108 1.97 0.75 6.93
N PRO A 109 2.40 1.83 6.24
CA PRO A 109 2.27 1.93 4.78
C PRO A 109 3.12 0.91 3.99
N VAL A 110 4.06 0.22 4.64
CA VAL A 110 4.96 -0.75 3.98
C VAL A 110 4.23 -2.02 3.55
N GLY A 111 3.12 -2.38 4.21
CA GLY A 111 2.38 -3.62 3.97
C GLY A 111 2.04 -3.87 2.49
N PRO A 112 1.31 -2.96 1.82
CA PRO A 112 1.00 -3.09 0.39
C PRO A 112 2.25 -3.18 -0.51
N LEU A 113 3.34 -2.50 -0.15
CA LEU A 113 4.56 -2.48 -0.95
C LEU A 113 5.36 -3.78 -0.86
N ILE A 114 5.20 -4.58 0.20
CA ILE A 114 5.84 -5.90 0.32
C ILE A 114 5.39 -6.80 -0.84
N GLY A 115 4.09 -6.83 -1.14
CA GLY A 115 3.53 -7.62 -2.23
C GLY A 115 4.05 -7.19 -3.61
N GLU A 116 4.18 -5.88 -3.83
CA GLU A 116 4.73 -5.33 -5.06
C GLU A 116 6.24 -5.59 -5.19
N THR A 117 7.00 -5.44 -4.10
CA THR A 117 8.44 -5.76 -4.07
C THR A 117 8.69 -7.23 -4.39
N ALA A 118 7.87 -8.12 -3.82
CA ALA A 118 7.87 -9.54 -4.13
C ALA A 118 7.63 -9.81 -5.62
N LYS A 119 6.61 -9.20 -6.21
CA LYS A 119 6.31 -9.31 -7.65
C LYS A 119 7.52 -8.91 -8.52
N ILE A 120 8.19 -7.82 -8.18
CA ILE A 120 9.36 -7.33 -8.92
C ILE A 120 10.55 -8.26 -8.77
N HIS A 121 10.85 -8.69 -7.54
CA HIS A 121 11.89 -9.67 -7.28
C HIS A 121 11.69 -10.95 -8.11
N HIS A 122 10.45 -11.41 -8.23
CA HIS A 122 10.10 -12.58 -9.03
C HIS A 122 10.29 -12.38 -10.52
N ALA A 123 9.78 -11.28 -11.06
CA ALA A 123 9.98 -10.96 -12.46
C ALA A 123 11.48 -10.85 -12.78
N ALA A 124 12.26 -10.16 -11.93
CA ALA A 124 13.72 -10.06 -12.06
C ALA A 124 14.42 -11.42 -12.00
N SER A 125 14.07 -12.27 -11.03
CA SER A 125 14.65 -13.61 -10.89
C SER A 125 14.30 -14.54 -12.04
N ALA A 126 13.08 -14.45 -12.56
CA ALA A 126 12.63 -15.20 -13.74
C ALA A 126 13.40 -14.78 -14.99
N VAL A 127 13.56 -13.48 -15.23
CA VAL A 127 14.34 -12.94 -16.36
C VAL A 127 15.81 -13.33 -16.22
N ALA A 128 16.42 -13.14 -15.05
CA ALA A 128 17.79 -13.54 -14.79
C ALA A 128 17.98 -15.06 -15.02
N GLY A 129 17.09 -15.90 -14.50
CA GLY A 129 17.12 -17.35 -14.68
C GLY A 129 16.95 -17.80 -16.13
N LYS A 130 16.02 -17.18 -16.88
CA LYS A 130 15.77 -17.44 -18.31
C LYS A 130 17.02 -17.18 -19.16
N TYR A 131 17.76 -16.12 -18.87
CA TYR A 131 18.91 -15.70 -19.68
C TYR A 131 20.28 -16.10 -19.13
N ARG A 132 20.37 -16.69 -17.93
CA ARG A 132 21.64 -17.12 -17.30
C ARG A 132 22.47 -18.07 -18.16
N GLN A 133 21.81 -19.00 -18.85
CA GLN A 133 22.46 -20.04 -19.66
C GLN A 133 22.03 -20.02 -21.13
N SER A 134 21.24 -19.03 -21.53
CA SER A 134 20.76 -18.97 -22.90
C SER A 134 21.93 -18.72 -23.86
N PRO A 135 22.06 -19.49 -24.96
CA PRO A 135 23.08 -19.23 -25.98
C PRO A 135 22.72 -18.01 -26.87
N LEU A 136 21.61 -17.34 -26.59
CA LEU A 136 21.17 -16.14 -27.30
C LEU A 136 22.23 -15.03 -27.20
N PHE A 137 22.66 -14.54 -28.37
CA PHE A 137 23.56 -13.39 -28.51
C PHE A 137 22.79 -12.06 -28.61
N ASP A 138 21.47 -12.12 -28.77
CA ASP A 138 20.61 -10.96 -28.94
C ASP A 138 20.12 -10.42 -27.58
N LEU A 139 20.22 -9.10 -27.41
CA LEU A 139 19.78 -8.38 -26.22
C LEU A 139 18.30 -7.96 -26.30
N ALA A 140 17.69 -7.94 -27.50
CA ALA A 140 16.33 -7.47 -27.69
C ALA A 140 15.27 -8.23 -26.86
N PRO A 141 15.32 -9.58 -26.73
CA PRO A 141 14.38 -10.31 -25.87
C PRO A 141 14.55 -9.97 -24.38
N ILE A 142 15.79 -9.72 -23.95
CA ILE A 142 16.11 -9.32 -22.57
C ILE A 142 15.57 -7.91 -22.31
N ALA A 143 15.77 -6.99 -23.26
CA ALA A 143 15.27 -5.62 -23.22
C ALA A 143 13.74 -5.58 -23.07
N GLN A 144 13.02 -6.41 -23.84
CA GLN A 144 11.55 -6.50 -23.78
C GLN A 144 11.07 -7.00 -22.41
N ASP A 145 11.61 -8.12 -21.92
CA ASP A 145 11.22 -8.69 -20.63
C ASP A 145 11.57 -7.74 -19.47
N TYR A 146 12.74 -7.08 -19.55
CA TYR A 146 13.19 -6.11 -18.56
C TYR A 146 12.39 -4.82 -18.58
N GLY A 147 11.85 -4.38 -19.72
CA GLY A 147 11.04 -3.17 -19.81
C GLY A 147 9.83 -3.18 -18.86
N LEU A 148 9.20 -4.33 -18.66
CA LEU A 148 8.09 -4.48 -17.72
C LEU A 148 8.55 -4.37 -16.26
N ILE A 149 9.72 -4.94 -15.94
CA ILE A 149 10.33 -4.85 -14.60
C ILE A 149 10.70 -3.40 -14.31
N ASN A 150 11.33 -2.71 -15.27
CA ASN A 150 11.72 -1.31 -15.17
C ASN A 150 10.51 -0.41 -14.86
N ARG A 151 9.41 -0.59 -15.61
CA ARG A 151 8.17 0.17 -15.39
C ARG A 151 7.63 -0.03 -13.98
N ASP A 152 7.45 -1.28 -13.56
CA ASP A 152 6.88 -1.61 -12.25
C ASP A 152 7.83 -1.17 -11.12
N TRP A 153 9.14 -1.30 -11.31
CA TRP A 153 10.18 -0.91 -10.34
C TRP A 153 10.19 0.59 -10.09
N ARG A 154 10.07 1.43 -11.12
CA ARG A 154 10.10 2.88 -10.91
C ARG A 154 8.93 3.39 -10.08
N ILE A 155 7.74 2.85 -10.32
CA ILE A 155 6.56 3.18 -9.51
C ILE A 155 6.77 2.72 -8.07
N LEU A 156 7.25 1.50 -7.87
CA LEU A 156 7.51 0.96 -6.54
C LEU A 156 8.61 1.76 -5.81
N ALA A 157 9.73 2.02 -6.45
CA ALA A 157 10.86 2.76 -5.89
C ALA A 157 10.42 4.16 -5.48
N TYR A 158 9.61 4.82 -6.32
CA TYR A 158 8.98 6.09 -5.98
C TYR A 158 8.13 5.98 -4.72
N ARG A 159 7.21 4.99 -4.64
CA ARG A 159 6.35 4.78 -3.47
C ARG A 159 7.15 4.49 -2.20
N ILE A 160 8.17 3.65 -2.25
CA ILE A 160 9.02 3.31 -1.10
C ILE A 160 9.77 4.57 -0.62
N GLN A 161 10.27 5.40 -1.53
CA GLN A 161 10.97 6.64 -1.17
C GLN A 161 10.06 7.67 -0.49
N GLN A 162 8.75 7.61 -0.70
CA GLN A 162 7.77 8.47 -0.01
C GLN A 162 7.42 7.97 1.40
N ILE A 163 7.82 6.75 1.79
CA ILE A 163 7.52 6.22 3.12
C ILE A 163 8.41 6.88 4.19
N ARG A 164 7.77 7.45 5.20
CA ARG A 164 8.46 7.97 6.40
C ARG A 164 8.94 6.83 7.29
N ASN A 165 10.02 7.09 8.04
CA ASN A 165 10.59 6.16 9.03
C ASN A 165 11.04 4.81 8.46
N LEU A 166 11.29 4.75 7.15
CA LEU A 166 11.91 3.61 6.51
C LEU A 166 13.32 3.40 7.08
N SER A 167 13.76 2.16 7.29
CA SER A 167 15.13 1.93 7.74
C SER A 167 16.13 2.44 6.72
N ARG A 168 17.28 2.91 7.23
CA ARG A 168 18.42 3.28 6.39
C ARG A 168 18.81 2.15 5.44
N ARG A 169 18.73 0.89 5.89
CA ARG A 169 18.99 -0.28 5.06
C ARG A 169 18.06 -0.37 3.86
N ALA A 170 16.74 -0.25 4.06
CA ALA A 170 15.79 -0.30 2.96
C ALA A 170 15.97 0.89 2.00
N SER A 171 16.25 2.08 2.52
CA SER A 171 16.60 3.25 1.69
C SER A 171 17.86 3.03 0.85
N ASP A 172 18.92 2.48 1.45
CA ASP A 172 20.19 2.18 0.75
C ASP A 172 19.97 1.14 -0.35
N LEU A 173 19.16 0.11 -0.10
CA LEU A 173 18.81 -0.93 -1.08
C LEU A 173 17.99 -0.38 -2.25
N VAL A 174 17.05 0.53 -2.01
CA VAL A 174 16.35 1.24 -3.11
C VAL A 174 17.35 2.05 -3.95
N GLY A 175 18.32 2.71 -3.30
CA GLY A 175 19.39 3.43 -3.99
C GLY A 175 20.24 2.52 -4.87
N SER A 176 20.61 1.35 -4.37
CA SER A 176 21.42 0.37 -5.11
C SER A 176 20.65 -0.25 -6.28
N LEU A 177 19.39 -0.64 -6.07
CA LEU A 177 18.50 -1.13 -7.14
C LEU A 177 18.27 -0.08 -8.22
N ASN A 178 18.14 1.20 -7.87
CA ASN A 178 18.07 2.29 -8.86
C ASN A 178 19.37 2.41 -9.68
N ALA A 179 20.53 2.19 -9.07
CA ALA A 179 21.80 2.20 -9.78
C ALA A 179 21.91 1.01 -10.75
N HIS A 180 21.48 -0.18 -10.35
CA HIS A 180 21.39 -1.36 -11.21
C HIS A 180 20.39 -1.15 -12.36
N ASP A 181 19.21 -0.58 -12.08
CA ASP A 181 18.21 -0.25 -13.09
C ASP A 181 18.77 0.69 -14.17
N GLN A 182 19.44 1.77 -13.74
CA GLN A 182 20.07 2.72 -14.66
C GLN A 182 21.19 2.10 -15.49
N ARG A 183 21.92 1.12 -14.97
CA ARG A 183 22.94 0.38 -15.74
C ARG A 183 22.28 -0.56 -16.75
N LEU A 184 21.26 -1.31 -16.34
CA LEU A 184 20.50 -2.20 -17.20
C LEU A 184 19.82 -1.44 -18.34
N CYS A 185 19.18 -0.30 -18.08
CA CYS A 185 18.64 0.57 -19.12
C CYS A 185 19.71 1.02 -20.12
N ARG A 186 20.90 1.42 -19.66
CA ARG A 186 22.01 1.82 -20.54
C ARG A 186 22.56 0.64 -21.37
N LEU A 187 22.70 -0.53 -20.76
CA LEU A 187 23.22 -1.72 -21.43
C LEU A 187 22.23 -2.28 -22.44
N LEU A 188 20.93 -2.28 -22.13
CA LEU A 188 19.86 -2.79 -22.98
C LEU A 188 19.33 -1.74 -23.97
N GLU A 189 19.80 -0.49 -23.88
CA GLU A 189 19.32 0.65 -24.66
C GLU A 189 17.80 0.87 -24.50
N VAL A 190 17.29 0.55 -23.31
CA VAL A 190 15.88 0.70 -22.93
C VAL A 190 15.71 2.07 -22.30
N GLN A 191 14.83 2.90 -22.89
CA GLN A 191 14.40 4.13 -22.23
C GLN A 191 13.56 3.81 -21.00
N PRO A 192 13.56 4.68 -19.98
CA PRO A 192 12.58 4.66 -18.89
C PRO A 192 11.16 4.32 -19.36
N GLN A 193 10.61 3.21 -18.89
CA GLN A 193 9.29 2.76 -19.31
C GLN A 193 8.21 3.40 -18.42
N LEU A 194 7.33 4.19 -19.04
CA LEU A 194 6.14 4.73 -18.39
C LEU A 194 4.97 3.76 -18.54
N ASP A 195 4.05 3.76 -17.57
CA ASP A 195 2.74 3.13 -17.74
C ASP A 195 1.82 4.04 -18.56
N VAL A 196 2.11 4.15 -19.86
CA VAL A 196 1.37 4.99 -20.81
C VAL A 196 -0.13 4.70 -20.80
N PRO A 197 -0.60 3.43 -20.81
CA PRO A 197 -2.04 3.15 -20.72
C PRO A 197 -2.70 3.73 -19.46
N SER A 198 -2.05 3.64 -18.31
CA SER A 198 -2.57 4.25 -17.09
C SER A 198 -2.52 5.77 -17.17
N LEU A 199 -1.43 6.36 -17.67
CA LEU A 199 -1.33 7.81 -17.86
C LEU A 199 -2.43 8.34 -18.79
N VAL A 200 -2.67 7.71 -19.94
CA VAL A 200 -3.74 8.11 -20.88
C VAL A 200 -5.10 8.08 -20.20
N ARG A 201 -5.40 7.03 -19.43
CA ARG A 201 -6.67 6.94 -18.69
C ARG A 201 -6.80 8.06 -17.67
N GLN A 202 -5.73 8.36 -16.93
CA GLN A 202 -5.77 9.37 -15.87
C GLN A 202 -5.80 10.80 -16.42
N THR A 203 -5.09 11.09 -17.51
CA THR A 203 -5.17 12.41 -18.17
C THR A 203 -6.52 12.62 -18.85
N ALA A 204 -7.14 11.56 -19.39
CA ALA A 204 -8.52 11.63 -19.89
C ALA A 204 -9.53 11.88 -18.76
N ALA A 205 -9.40 11.18 -17.62
CA ALA A 205 -10.24 11.41 -16.45
C ALA A 205 -10.09 12.85 -15.93
N LEU A 206 -8.86 13.35 -15.83
CA LEU A 206 -8.56 14.72 -15.46
C LEU A 206 -9.25 15.74 -16.37
N LEU A 207 -9.23 15.54 -17.68
CA LEU A 207 -9.91 16.41 -18.64
C LEU A 207 -11.42 16.42 -18.44
N VAL A 208 -12.03 15.25 -18.21
CA VAL A 208 -13.46 15.14 -17.91
C VAL A 208 -13.81 15.86 -16.61
N ASP A 209 -13.01 15.70 -15.56
CA ASP A 209 -13.23 16.38 -14.29
C ASP A 209 -13.10 17.90 -14.43
N LEU A 210 -12.12 18.40 -15.18
CA LEU A 210 -12.00 19.84 -15.47
C LEU A 210 -13.15 20.37 -16.34
N GLN A 211 -13.70 19.55 -17.24
CA GLN A 211 -14.90 19.90 -18.01
C GLN A 211 -16.12 20.02 -17.10
N ASN A 212 -16.34 19.03 -16.23
CA ASN A 212 -17.41 19.08 -15.23
C ASN A 212 -17.26 20.33 -14.35
N LEU A 213 -16.04 20.68 -13.95
CA LEU A 213 -15.79 21.89 -13.16
C LEU A 213 -16.18 23.16 -13.91
N ALA A 214 -15.84 23.24 -15.20
CA ALA A 214 -16.24 24.38 -16.02
C ALA A 214 -17.77 24.49 -16.17
N ASP A 215 -18.46 23.36 -16.27
CA ASP A 215 -19.93 23.30 -16.37
C ASP A 215 -20.59 23.66 -15.04
N ASP A 216 -20.06 23.17 -13.91
CA ASP A 216 -20.50 23.52 -12.54
C ASP A 216 -20.34 25.05 -12.31
N LEU A 217 -19.18 25.62 -12.67
CA LEU A 217 -18.94 27.07 -12.55
C LEU A 217 -19.85 27.90 -13.46
N GLN A 218 -20.22 27.38 -14.63
CA GLN A 218 -21.11 28.07 -15.55
C GLN A 218 -22.58 28.02 -15.13
N SER A 219 -23.01 26.91 -14.54
CA SER A 219 -24.40 26.69 -14.14
C SER A 219 -24.72 27.31 -12.78
N ASP A 220 -23.84 27.14 -11.80
CA ASP A 220 -24.19 27.46 -10.40
C ASP A 220 -23.81 28.87 -9.96
N LEU A 221 -22.80 29.49 -10.58
CA LEU A 221 -22.40 30.86 -10.19
C LEU A 221 -23.29 31.91 -10.88
N PRO A 222 -23.73 32.95 -10.16
CA PRO A 222 -24.44 34.08 -10.77
C PRO A 222 -23.52 34.86 -11.72
N PRO A 223 -24.05 35.55 -12.74
CA PRO A 223 -23.24 36.37 -13.65
C PRO A 223 -22.45 37.44 -12.88
N SER A 224 -21.13 37.30 -12.81
CA SER A 224 -20.25 38.21 -12.08
C SER A 224 -18.86 38.29 -12.76
N PRO A 225 -18.08 39.36 -12.52
CA PRO A 225 -16.70 39.43 -13.01
C PRO A 225 -15.83 38.28 -12.45
N GLU A 226 -16.15 37.81 -11.25
CA GLU A 226 -15.49 36.67 -10.62
C GLU A 226 -15.78 35.36 -11.35
N LYS A 227 -17.03 35.11 -11.74
CA LYS A 227 -17.40 33.96 -12.59
C LYS A 227 -16.61 33.95 -13.89
N SER A 228 -16.50 35.10 -14.56
CA SER A 228 -15.72 35.23 -15.80
C SER A 228 -14.24 34.93 -15.59
N ARG A 229 -13.67 35.40 -14.46
CA ARG A 229 -12.28 35.11 -14.07
C ARG A 229 -12.08 33.62 -13.80
N LEU A 230 -12.94 32.99 -12.99
CA LEU A 230 -12.87 31.56 -12.67
C LEU A 230 -13.02 30.69 -13.91
N THR A 231 -13.95 31.05 -14.81
CA THR A 231 -14.14 30.35 -16.09
C THR A 231 -12.88 30.45 -16.97
N THR A 232 -12.22 31.61 -16.98
CA THR A 232 -10.97 31.80 -17.74
C THR A 232 -9.83 30.94 -17.18
N LEU A 233 -9.64 30.94 -15.86
CA LEU A 233 -8.65 30.09 -15.18
C LEU A 233 -8.93 28.60 -15.41
N CYS A 234 -10.22 28.20 -15.39
CA CYS A 234 -10.64 26.84 -15.66
C CYS A 234 -10.28 26.41 -17.09
N ARG A 235 -10.52 27.27 -18.09
CA ARG A 235 -10.13 27.00 -19.48
C ARG A 235 -8.61 26.91 -19.66
N GLN A 236 -7.84 27.73 -18.95
CA GLN A 236 -6.37 27.65 -18.97
C GLN A 236 -5.91 26.29 -18.43
N ALA A 237 -6.39 25.89 -17.24
CA ALA A 237 -6.07 24.58 -16.67
C ALA A 237 -6.53 23.41 -17.57
N GLN A 238 -7.70 23.51 -18.21
CA GLN A 238 -8.16 22.54 -19.20
C GLN A 238 -7.20 22.44 -20.40
N GLN A 239 -6.72 23.58 -20.91
CA GLN A 239 -5.76 23.60 -22.00
C GLN A 239 -4.44 22.93 -21.60
N GLY A 240 -3.88 23.26 -20.42
CA GLY A 240 -2.66 22.61 -19.92
C GLY A 240 -2.83 21.10 -19.70
N ALA A 241 -3.98 20.67 -19.19
CA ALA A 241 -4.31 19.25 -19.09
C ALA A 241 -4.42 18.58 -20.46
N GLY A 242 -4.97 19.28 -21.47
CA GLY A 242 -5.07 18.83 -22.85
C GLY A 242 -3.70 18.64 -23.49
N GLU A 243 -2.82 19.63 -23.36
CA GLU A 243 -1.42 19.55 -23.81
C GLU A 243 -0.69 18.36 -23.17
N THR A 244 -0.94 18.08 -21.89
CA THR A 244 -0.39 16.91 -21.20
C THR A 244 -0.96 15.60 -21.77
N ALA A 245 -2.27 15.51 -21.98
CA ALA A 245 -2.92 14.33 -22.54
C ALA A 245 -2.46 14.02 -23.97
N GLU A 246 -2.26 15.05 -24.79
CA GLU A 246 -1.70 14.96 -26.13
C GLU A 246 -0.25 14.48 -26.12
N ALA A 247 0.59 15.04 -25.22
CA ALA A 247 1.97 14.59 -25.08
C ALA A 247 2.06 13.10 -24.70
N VAL A 248 1.22 12.64 -23.76
CA VAL A 248 1.16 11.23 -23.36
C VAL A 248 0.67 10.35 -24.51
N SER A 249 -0.44 10.71 -25.16
CA SER A 249 -1.05 9.89 -26.23
C SER A 249 -0.22 9.87 -27.50
N GLY A 250 0.51 10.96 -27.77
CA GLY A 250 1.46 11.07 -28.88
C GLY A 250 2.78 10.32 -28.64
N GLY A 251 2.97 9.69 -27.47
CA GLY A 251 4.19 8.96 -27.15
C GLY A 251 5.42 9.87 -27.02
N ALA A 252 5.23 11.10 -26.52
CA ALA A 252 6.33 12.02 -26.28
C ALA A 252 7.31 11.46 -25.24
N ALA A 253 8.55 11.98 -25.26
CA ALA A 253 9.55 11.64 -24.25
C ALA A 253 9.09 12.07 -22.84
N HIS A 254 9.54 11.34 -21.82
CA HIS A 254 9.16 11.58 -20.42
C HIS A 254 9.37 13.02 -19.96
N ASP A 255 10.50 13.65 -20.32
CA ASP A 255 10.80 15.04 -19.95
C ASP A 255 9.77 16.03 -20.51
N VAL A 256 9.31 15.81 -21.74
CA VAL A 256 8.29 16.64 -22.41
C VAL A 256 6.94 16.47 -21.72
N ILE A 257 6.58 15.25 -21.36
CA ILE A 257 5.35 14.97 -20.59
C ILE A 257 5.42 15.64 -19.22
N GLN A 258 6.55 15.56 -18.52
CA GLN A 258 6.73 16.21 -17.23
C GLN A 258 6.63 17.73 -17.31
N GLU A 259 7.20 18.36 -18.36
CA GLU A 259 7.13 19.80 -18.55
C GLU A 259 5.69 20.28 -18.81
N ALA A 260 4.97 19.60 -19.71
CA ALA A 260 3.55 19.87 -19.96
C ALA A 260 2.71 19.74 -18.67
N TYR A 261 2.96 18.68 -17.90
CA TYR A 261 2.25 18.44 -16.65
C TYR A 261 2.57 19.48 -15.56
N LYS A 262 3.83 19.94 -15.44
CA LYS A 262 4.20 21.03 -14.52
C LYS A 262 3.51 22.35 -14.86
N LYS A 263 3.35 22.64 -16.16
CA LYS A 263 2.60 23.80 -16.63
C LYS A 263 1.13 23.71 -16.20
N PHE A 264 0.48 22.58 -16.46
CA PHE A 264 -0.87 22.30 -15.97
C PHE A 264 -0.98 22.52 -14.45
N ARG A 265 -0.06 21.99 -13.65
CA ARG A 265 -0.10 22.16 -12.19
C ARG A 265 -0.04 23.62 -11.75
N THR A 266 0.71 24.45 -12.46
CA THR A 266 0.80 25.89 -12.15
C THR A 266 -0.55 26.57 -12.39
N GLU A 267 -1.20 26.26 -13.52
CA GLU A 267 -2.52 26.78 -13.88
C GLU A 267 -3.61 26.26 -12.92
N TRP A 268 -3.56 24.97 -12.59
CA TRP A 268 -4.44 24.34 -11.61
C TRP A 268 -4.33 24.98 -10.23
N SER A 269 -3.11 25.21 -9.74
CA SER A 269 -2.88 25.84 -8.44
C SER A 269 -3.46 27.25 -8.37
N ALA A 270 -3.32 28.03 -9.45
CA ALA A 270 -3.91 29.36 -9.54
C ALA A 270 -5.46 29.32 -9.54
N LEU A 271 -6.05 28.33 -10.23
CA LEU A 271 -7.50 28.11 -10.22
C LEU A 271 -7.99 27.72 -8.83
N VAL A 272 -7.38 26.75 -8.16
CA VAL A 272 -7.81 26.30 -6.82
C VAL A 272 -7.70 27.43 -5.79
N ALA A 273 -6.63 28.23 -5.84
CA ALA A 273 -6.52 29.40 -4.97
C ALA A 273 -7.69 30.38 -5.16
N ALA A 274 -8.17 30.54 -6.39
CA ALA A 274 -9.33 31.37 -6.71
C ALA A 274 -10.68 30.70 -6.37
N LEU A 275 -10.75 29.37 -6.33
CA LEU A 275 -11.95 28.61 -5.94
C LEU A 275 -12.14 28.49 -4.43
N ARG A 276 -11.13 28.80 -3.62
CA ARG A 276 -11.22 28.74 -2.14
C ARG A 276 -12.43 29.49 -1.54
N PRO A 277 -12.75 30.74 -1.93
CA PRO A 277 -13.91 31.45 -1.39
C PRO A 277 -15.26 30.95 -1.95
N VAL A 278 -15.26 30.05 -2.93
CA VAL A 278 -16.49 29.56 -3.56
C VAL A 278 -17.06 28.42 -2.71
N ASP A 279 -18.10 28.74 -1.94
CA ASP A 279 -18.86 27.75 -1.20
C ASP A 279 -19.91 27.07 -2.10
N ASN A 280 -19.44 26.09 -2.88
CA ASN A 280 -20.28 25.26 -3.70
C ASN A 280 -19.83 23.80 -3.63
N ARG A 281 -20.75 22.94 -3.20
CA ARG A 281 -20.54 21.50 -3.02
C ARG A 281 -20.16 20.76 -4.31
N TYR A 282 -20.76 21.09 -5.44
CA TYR A 282 -20.41 20.47 -6.74
C TYR A 282 -18.99 20.82 -7.16
N VAL A 283 -18.63 22.11 -7.03
CA VAL A 283 -17.27 22.60 -7.28
C VAL A 283 -16.27 21.88 -6.37
N GLN A 284 -16.53 21.81 -5.05
CA GLN A 284 -15.67 21.12 -4.09
C GLN A 284 -15.48 19.64 -4.43
N ARG A 285 -16.57 18.94 -4.79
CA ARG A 285 -16.52 17.54 -5.22
C ARG A 285 -15.66 17.36 -6.47
N THR A 286 -15.81 18.22 -7.46
CA THR A 286 -15.06 18.13 -8.71
C THR A 286 -13.58 18.46 -8.50
N VAL A 287 -13.28 19.48 -7.66
CA VAL A 287 -11.91 19.81 -7.24
C VAL A 287 -11.21 18.61 -6.56
N ARG A 288 -11.92 17.88 -5.69
CA ARG A 288 -11.40 16.64 -5.07
C ARG A 288 -11.04 15.57 -6.11
N ARG A 289 -11.89 15.37 -7.11
CA ARG A 289 -11.63 14.39 -8.19
C ARG A 289 -10.41 14.79 -9.02
N VAL A 290 -10.28 16.07 -9.36
CA VAL A 290 -9.08 16.60 -10.04
C VAL A 290 -7.83 16.31 -9.23
N TRP A 291 -7.85 16.53 -7.90
CA TRP A 291 -6.69 16.20 -7.06
C TRP A 291 -6.39 14.71 -6.95
N GLN A 292 -7.40 13.86 -6.97
CA GLN A 292 -7.20 12.41 -7.01
C GLN A 292 -6.47 12.01 -8.31
N SER A 293 -6.92 12.51 -9.45
CA SER A 293 -6.26 12.31 -10.75
C SER A 293 -4.84 12.90 -10.76
N ASP A 294 -4.65 14.12 -10.24
CA ASP A 294 -3.35 14.78 -10.09
C ASP A 294 -2.37 13.91 -9.30
N ARG A 295 -2.78 13.38 -8.13
CA ARG A 295 -1.94 12.52 -7.30
C ARG A 295 -1.49 11.26 -8.04
N VAL A 296 -2.42 10.60 -8.75
CA VAL A 296 -2.09 9.38 -9.51
C VAL A 296 -1.15 9.69 -10.67
N ILE A 297 -1.37 10.80 -11.38
CA ILE A 297 -0.47 11.23 -12.47
C ILE A 297 0.94 11.54 -11.93
N HIS A 298 1.03 12.23 -10.78
CA HIS A 298 2.28 12.49 -10.08
C HIS A 298 3.11 11.22 -9.85
N GLU A 299 2.43 10.19 -9.36
CA GLU A 299 3.02 8.89 -9.07
C GLU A 299 3.48 8.17 -10.35
N LEU A 300 2.64 8.17 -11.39
CA LEU A 300 2.96 7.56 -12.68
C LEU A 300 4.12 8.27 -13.41
N LEU A 301 4.30 9.57 -13.17
CA LEU A 301 5.41 10.37 -13.72
C LEU A 301 6.66 10.38 -12.84
N TRP A 302 6.60 9.76 -11.67
CA TRP A 302 7.66 9.72 -10.65
C TRP A 302 8.12 11.10 -10.17
N ILE A 303 7.20 12.06 -10.13
CA ILE A 303 7.49 13.42 -9.67
C ILE A 303 7.23 13.47 -8.16
N PRO A 304 8.21 13.84 -7.31
CA PRO A 304 8.03 13.99 -5.87
C PRO A 304 6.76 14.78 -5.55
N TYR A 305 5.84 14.14 -4.84
CA TYR A 305 4.62 14.79 -4.36
C TYR A 305 4.92 15.47 -3.03
N GLU A 306 5.24 16.76 -3.09
CA GLU A 306 5.23 17.58 -1.89
C GLU A 306 3.76 17.73 -1.46
N THR A 307 3.44 17.33 -0.22
CA THR A 307 2.10 17.51 0.34
C THR A 307 1.72 18.99 0.23
N ASP A 308 0.82 19.29 -0.72
CA ASP A 308 0.41 20.66 -0.94
C ASP A 308 -0.37 21.15 0.29
N ARG A 309 0.25 22.07 1.01
CA ARG A 309 -0.32 22.63 2.22
C ARG A 309 -1.58 23.43 1.91
N ALA A 310 -1.66 24.03 0.71
CA ALA A 310 -2.89 24.69 0.26
C ALA A 310 -4.03 23.69 0.08
N HIS A 311 -3.74 22.48 -0.40
CA HIS A 311 -4.70 21.39 -0.51
C HIS A 311 -5.13 20.89 0.89
N THR A 312 -4.19 20.74 1.84
CA THR A 312 -4.52 20.37 3.23
C THR A 312 -5.48 21.38 3.86
N ILE A 313 -5.16 22.68 3.74
CA ILE A 313 -5.99 23.77 4.28
C ILE A 313 -7.37 23.77 3.64
N TYR A 314 -7.45 23.65 2.31
CA TYR A 314 -8.74 23.63 1.63
C TYR A 314 -9.59 22.43 2.06
N MET A 315 -9.02 21.23 2.19
CA MET A 315 -9.76 20.06 2.69
C MET A 315 -10.22 20.20 4.14
N ALA A 316 -9.43 20.86 4.98
CA ALA A 316 -9.83 21.19 6.34
C ALA A 316 -10.98 22.20 6.39
N GLN A 317 -10.94 23.22 5.52
CA GLN A 317 -12.02 24.21 5.39
C GLN A 317 -13.31 23.57 4.86
N VAL A 318 -13.23 22.66 3.89
CA VAL A 318 -14.42 21.93 3.42
C VAL A 318 -14.99 21.03 4.54
N LEU A 319 -14.14 20.38 5.33
CA LEU A 319 -14.57 19.63 6.51
C LEU A 319 -15.33 20.53 7.50
N GLN A 320 -14.80 21.71 7.81
CA GLN A 320 -15.47 22.69 8.67
C GLN A 320 -16.82 23.12 8.09
N GLY A 321 -16.89 23.44 6.80
CA GLY A 321 -18.14 23.84 6.14
C GLY A 321 -19.22 22.76 6.19
N HIS A 322 -18.86 21.47 6.12
CA HIS A 322 -19.81 20.38 6.32
C HIS A 322 -20.33 20.31 7.77
N ILE A 323 -19.49 20.63 8.75
CA ILE A 323 -19.91 20.68 10.17
C ILE A 323 -20.83 21.87 10.41
N ASP A 324 -20.53 23.03 9.82
CA ASP A 324 -21.40 24.21 9.86
C ASP A 324 -22.77 23.90 9.24
N THR A 325 -22.76 23.26 8.07
CA THR A 325 -23.99 22.80 7.40
C THR A 325 -24.77 21.83 8.29
N LEU A 326 -24.10 20.91 8.99
CA LEU A 326 -24.78 20.00 9.92
C LEU A 326 -25.51 20.79 11.02
N TYR A 327 -24.86 21.79 11.61
CA TYR A 327 -25.48 22.61 12.65
C TYR A 327 -26.67 23.43 12.14
N ASP A 328 -26.61 23.91 10.90
CA ASP A 328 -27.72 24.63 10.26
C ASP A 328 -28.88 23.70 9.88
N THR A 329 -28.59 22.43 9.57
CA THR A 329 -29.58 21.45 9.10
C THR A 329 -30.34 20.79 10.26
N VAL A 330 -29.75 20.71 11.44
CA VAL A 330 -30.38 20.08 12.61
C VAL A 330 -31.57 20.93 13.09
N SER A 331 -32.78 20.40 12.89
CA SER A 331 -34.00 21.09 13.28
C SER A 331 -34.30 20.93 14.79
N LEU A 332 -35.21 21.76 15.30
CA LEU A 332 -35.76 21.61 16.66
C LEU A 332 -36.46 20.27 16.88
N GLU A 333 -36.99 19.66 15.82
CA GLU A 333 -37.63 18.33 15.87
C GLU A 333 -36.57 17.24 15.99
N ASP A 334 -35.45 17.35 15.26
CA ASP A 334 -34.32 16.43 15.38
C ASP A 334 -33.69 16.50 16.79
N LEU A 335 -33.62 17.69 17.41
CA LEU A 335 -33.14 17.86 18.79
C LEU A 335 -33.95 17.08 19.84
N ILE A 336 -35.19 16.67 19.54
CA ILE A 336 -36.00 15.83 20.44
C ILE A 336 -35.54 14.37 20.39
N ASP A 337 -35.14 13.91 19.22
CA ASP A 337 -34.70 12.53 18.98
C ASP A 337 -33.22 12.31 19.36
N LEU A 338 -32.43 13.39 19.36
CA LEU A 338 -31.03 13.36 19.75
C LEU A 338 -30.85 13.06 21.25
N PRO A 339 -29.67 12.53 21.66
CA PRO A 339 -29.30 12.42 23.06
C PRO A 339 -29.44 13.77 23.78
N PRO A 340 -29.65 13.78 25.10
CA PRO A 340 -29.93 15.02 25.82
C PRO A 340 -28.84 16.07 25.57
N ALA A 341 -29.24 17.31 25.27
CA ALA A 341 -28.36 18.40 24.81
C ALA A 341 -27.11 18.64 25.69
N ARG A 342 -27.18 18.32 26.99
CA ARG A 342 -26.04 18.32 27.92
C ARG A 342 -24.90 17.37 27.54
N GLN A 343 -25.14 16.40 26.66
CA GLN A 343 -24.16 15.46 26.13
C GLN A 343 -23.76 15.84 24.70
N VAL A 344 -24.73 16.19 23.85
CA VAL A 344 -24.47 16.51 22.43
C VAL A 344 -23.67 17.81 22.27
N LEU A 345 -24.04 18.88 22.96
CA LEU A 345 -23.38 20.20 22.78
C LEU A 345 -21.89 20.19 23.17
N PRO A 346 -21.46 19.58 24.29
CA PRO A 346 -20.04 19.48 24.62
C PRO A 346 -19.24 18.68 23.59
N ILE A 347 -19.76 17.54 23.14
CA ILE A 347 -19.08 16.67 22.17
C ILE A 347 -18.97 17.36 20.80
N ALA A 348 -20.06 18.01 20.37
CA ALA A 348 -20.08 18.79 19.14
C ALA A 348 -19.10 19.99 19.20
N GLY A 349 -19.09 20.72 20.31
CA GLY A 349 -18.16 21.82 20.53
C GLY A 349 -16.69 21.38 20.58
N GLU A 350 -16.41 20.23 21.20
CA GLU A 350 -15.07 19.63 21.22
C GLU A 350 -14.61 19.25 19.80
N PHE A 351 -15.45 18.53 19.04
CA PHE A 351 -15.13 18.13 17.67
C PHE A 351 -14.90 19.34 16.76
N TYR A 352 -15.76 20.36 16.85
CA TYR A 352 -15.60 21.61 16.11
C TYR A 352 -14.30 22.34 16.48
N GLY A 353 -13.99 22.44 17.77
CA GLY A 353 -12.72 23.04 18.24
C GLY A 353 -11.48 22.27 17.77
N LEU A 354 -11.55 20.94 17.68
CA LEU A 354 -10.48 20.12 17.11
C LEU A 354 -10.31 20.38 15.60
N CYS A 355 -11.40 20.61 14.85
CA CYS A 355 -11.33 21.03 13.46
C CYS A 355 -10.65 22.39 13.29
N GLU A 356 -11.03 23.40 14.10
CA GLU A 356 -10.38 24.71 14.09
C GLU A 356 -8.89 24.60 14.45
N TYR A 357 -8.56 23.80 15.48
CA TYR A 357 -7.18 23.54 15.85
C TYR A 357 -6.38 22.88 14.71
N PHE A 358 -6.98 21.93 13.98
CA PHE A 358 -6.35 21.33 12.81
C PHE A 358 -6.11 22.35 11.69
N ILE A 359 -7.09 23.22 11.39
CA ILE A 359 -6.93 24.30 10.41
C ILE A 359 -5.80 25.25 10.82
N LEU A 360 -5.77 25.68 12.09
CA LEU A 360 -4.68 26.50 12.62
C LEU A 360 -3.33 25.78 12.51
N CYS A 361 -3.29 24.47 12.76
CA CYS A 361 -2.09 23.69 12.56
C CYS A 361 -1.65 23.67 11.09
N ALA A 362 -2.61 23.56 10.16
CA ALA A 362 -2.39 23.53 8.71
C ALA A 362 -2.00 24.90 8.15
N GLU A 363 -2.47 26.00 8.73
CA GLU A 363 -2.08 27.38 8.39
C GLU A 363 -0.76 27.81 9.05
N GLY A 364 -0.43 27.23 10.21
CA GLY A 364 0.86 27.41 10.89
C GLY A 364 1.99 26.61 10.23
N LYS A 365 3.24 27.10 10.30
CA LYS A 365 4.45 26.40 9.77
C LYS A 365 4.83 25.13 10.58
N ASN A 366 3.84 24.43 11.11
CA ASN A 366 4.00 23.22 11.90
C ASN A 366 4.50 22.07 11.02
N SER A 367 5.11 21.09 11.65
CA SER A 367 5.59 19.91 10.94
C SER A 367 4.41 19.04 10.49
N LEU A 368 4.63 18.20 9.48
CA LEU A 368 3.62 17.23 9.05
C LEU A 368 3.30 16.21 10.15
N ASP A 369 4.18 16.00 11.13
CA ASP A 369 3.93 15.11 12.27
C ASP A 369 2.98 15.76 13.29
N ASP A 370 3.08 17.08 13.48
CA ASP A 370 2.11 17.85 14.27
C ASP A 370 0.72 17.81 13.62
N LEU A 371 0.66 17.91 12.29
CA LEU A 371 -0.58 17.76 11.54
C LEU A 371 -1.17 16.36 11.66
N ALA A 372 -0.34 15.33 11.59
CA ALA A 372 -0.79 13.95 11.79
C ALA A 372 -1.35 13.77 13.21
N LYS A 373 -0.69 14.34 14.23
CA LYS A 373 -1.19 14.31 15.61
C LYS A 373 -2.54 15.01 15.75
N ALA A 374 -2.68 16.22 15.21
CA ALA A 374 -3.95 16.95 15.22
C ALA A 374 -5.07 16.17 14.51
N TYR A 375 -4.74 15.44 13.43
CA TYR A 375 -5.68 14.54 12.76
C TYR A 375 -6.07 13.35 13.65
N TRP A 376 -5.14 12.75 14.38
CA TRP A 376 -5.46 11.64 15.29
C TRP A 376 -6.42 12.06 16.41
N ASP A 377 -6.30 13.29 16.92
CA ASP A 377 -7.23 13.82 17.91
C ASP A 377 -8.64 13.96 17.29
N LEU A 378 -8.75 14.39 16.03
CA LEU A 378 -10.00 14.42 15.25
C LEU A 378 -10.59 13.02 15.00
N ASP A 379 -9.77 12.08 14.53
CA ASP A 379 -10.17 10.68 14.26
C ASP A 379 -10.67 9.99 15.53
N ALA A 380 -10.05 10.27 16.68
CA ALA A 380 -10.47 9.74 17.97
C ALA A 380 -11.81 10.32 18.47
N ALA A 381 -12.10 11.58 18.18
CA ALA A 381 -13.34 12.24 18.58
C ALA A 381 -14.54 11.92 17.67
N TRP A 382 -14.28 11.51 16.41
CA TRP A 382 -15.31 11.27 15.40
C TRP A 382 -16.41 10.26 15.80
N PRO A 383 -16.11 9.07 16.37
CA PRO A 383 -17.16 8.11 16.74
C PRO A 383 -18.17 8.69 17.73
N GLY A 384 -17.67 9.41 18.76
CA GLY A 384 -18.54 10.05 19.75
C GLY A 384 -19.41 11.15 19.14
N PHE A 385 -18.85 11.92 18.21
CA PHE A 385 -19.59 12.93 17.47
C PHE A 385 -20.66 12.32 16.55
N SER A 386 -20.29 11.34 15.73
CA SER A 386 -21.19 10.66 14.79
C SER A 386 -22.36 9.97 15.52
N ASP A 387 -22.07 9.25 16.61
CA ASP A 387 -23.08 8.56 17.42
C ASP A 387 -24.13 9.51 18.02
N CYS A 388 -23.73 10.76 18.34
CA CYS A 388 -24.67 11.77 18.83
C CYS A 388 -25.75 12.05 17.78
N PHE A 389 -25.37 12.22 16.52
CA PHE A 389 -26.26 12.62 15.44
C PHE A 389 -26.88 11.44 14.67
N ALA A 390 -26.38 10.22 14.84
CA ALA A 390 -26.87 9.01 14.17
C ALA A 390 -28.33 8.64 14.52
N SER A 391 -28.88 9.20 15.60
CA SER A 391 -30.27 8.98 16.02
C SER A 391 -31.28 9.97 15.42
N ALA A 392 -30.80 11.04 14.78
CA ALA A 392 -31.68 12.00 14.10
C ALA A 392 -32.46 11.30 12.99
N LYS A 393 -33.75 11.59 12.81
CA LYS A 393 -34.55 10.96 11.74
C LYS A 393 -34.34 11.61 10.38
N SER A 394 -33.80 12.83 10.35
CA SER A 394 -33.59 13.57 9.11
C SER A 394 -32.59 12.85 8.18
N PRO A 395 -32.96 12.57 6.91
CA PRO A 395 -32.04 12.01 5.93
C PRO A 395 -30.92 12.99 5.56
N GLU A 396 -31.16 14.30 5.70
CA GLU A 396 -30.17 15.34 5.41
C GLU A 396 -29.04 15.32 6.44
N VAL A 397 -29.35 15.10 7.72
CA VAL A 397 -28.34 14.94 8.79
C VAL A 397 -27.43 13.76 8.52
N HIS A 398 -28.00 12.59 8.17
CA HIS A 398 -27.22 11.40 7.83
C HIS A 398 -26.35 11.60 6.58
N HIS A 399 -26.88 12.32 5.59
CA HIS A 399 -26.15 12.65 4.39
C HIS A 399 -24.93 13.52 4.73
N THR A 400 -25.10 14.58 5.52
CA THR A 400 -23.99 15.45 5.95
C THR A 400 -22.96 14.70 6.81
N LEU A 401 -23.37 13.79 7.70
CA LEU A 401 -22.45 12.93 8.45
C LEU A 401 -21.57 12.08 7.51
N THR A 402 -22.15 11.55 6.44
CA THR A 402 -21.40 10.80 5.42
C THR A 402 -20.37 11.69 4.71
N GLU A 403 -20.69 12.96 4.47
CA GLU A 403 -19.77 13.91 3.84
C GLU A 403 -18.63 14.34 4.75
N ILE A 404 -18.88 14.44 6.06
CA ILE A 404 -17.86 14.66 7.07
C ILE A 404 -16.89 13.48 7.08
N GLU A 405 -17.39 12.23 7.13
CA GLU A 405 -16.56 11.02 7.10
C GLU A 405 -15.70 10.94 5.83
N GLN A 406 -16.28 11.23 4.66
CA GLN A 406 -15.55 11.28 3.40
C GLN A 406 -14.44 12.34 3.40
N SER A 407 -14.68 13.49 4.03
CA SER A 407 -13.71 14.58 4.14
C SER A 407 -12.58 14.23 5.09
N MET A 408 -12.89 13.56 6.21
CA MET A 408 -11.89 13.00 7.11
C MET A 408 -11.03 11.94 6.44
N SER A 409 -11.64 11.06 5.63
CA SER A 409 -10.92 10.04 4.85
C SER A 409 -9.98 10.68 3.82
N ALA A 410 -10.43 11.74 3.12
CA ALA A 410 -9.58 12.49 2.20
C ALA A 410 -8.38 13.16 2.90
N LEU A 411 -8.61 13.79 4.06
CA LEU A 411 -7.54 14.39 4.88
C LEU A 411 -6.53 13.33 5.35
N ARG A 412 -7.01 12.17 5.80
CA ARG A 412 -6.16 11.03 6.18
C ARG A 412 -5.20 10.62 5.07
N GLN A 413 -5.77 10.43 3.87
CA GLN A 413 -5.03 10.01 2.68
C GLN A 413 -3.99 11.05 2.27
N LEU A 414 -4.31 12.33 2.44
CA LEU A 414 -3.42 13.45 2.12
C LEU A 414 -2.24 13.54 3.10
N LEU A 415 -2.49 13.27 4.38
CA LEU A 415 -1.45 13.20 5.42
C LEU A 415 -0.60 11.93 5.33
N GLY A 416 -0.99 10.96 4.47
CA GLY A 416 -0.31 9.67 4.37
C GLY A 416 -0.54 8.77 5.58
N ILE A 417 -1.62 9.02 6.33
CA ILE A 417 -2.00 8.21 7.47
C ILE A 417 -2.69 6.94 6.93
N PRO A 418 -2.23 5.72 7.31
CA PRO A 418 -2.79 4.46 6.82
C PRO A 418 -4.28 4.35 7.19
N PRO A 419 -5.17 3.81 6.35
CA PRO A 419 -6.62 3.73 6.61
C PRO A 419 -6.95 2.83 7.81
N ALA A 420 -8.11 3.06 8.45
CA ALA A 420 -8.62 2.13 9.45
C ALA A 420 -8.93 0.79 8.77
N ILE A 421 -8.85 -0.31 9.52
CA ILE A 421 -9.09 -1.65 8.98
C ILE A 421 -10.47 -1.70 8.33
N ASP A 422 -10.49 -1.90 7.01
CA ASP A 422 -11.71 -2.17 6.26
C ASP A 422 -12.14 -3.61 6.52
N TRP A 423 -13.03 -3.77 7.49
CA TRP A 423 -13.58 -5.06 7.89
C TRP A 423 -14.36 -5.75 6.77
N GLU A 424 -14.95 -5.00 5.84
CA GLU A 424 -15.73 -5.58 4.75
C GLU A 424 -14.80 -6.15 3.67
N LEU A 425 -13.77 -5.40 3.28
CA LEU A 425 -12.73 -5.90 2.41
C LEU A 425 -12.00 -7.10 3.04
N ALA A 426 -11.72 -7.05 4.33
CA ALA A 426 -11.13 -8.16 5.05
C ALA A 426 -12.02 -9.41 5.04
N ARG A 427 -13.33 -9.24 5.25
CA ARG A 427 -14.33 -10.32 5.16
C ARG A 427 -14.42 -10.92 3.77
N GLN A 428 -14.36 -10.09 2.72
CA GLN A 428 -14.34 -10.55 1.33
C GLN A 428 -13.09 -11.39 1.06
N ARG A 429 -11.92 -10.91 1.50
CA ARG A 429 -10.64 -11.60 1.34
C ARG A 429 -10.59 -12.91 2.14
N SER A 430 -11.06 -12.94 3.38
CA SER A 430 -11.09 -14.16 4.20
C SER A 430 -12.02 -15.21 3.64
N SER A 431 -13.20 -14.80 3.15
CA SER A 431 -14.15 -15.69 2.47
C SER A 431 -13.56 -16.27 1.18
N ARG A 432 -12.83 -15.46 0.39
CA ARG A 432 -12.11 -15.94 -0.80
C ARG A 432 -11.02 -16.93 -0.44
N LEU A 433 -10.23 -16.64 0.61
CA LEU A 433 -9.17 -17.54 1.07
C LEU A 433 -9.74 -18.90 1.53
N GLU A 434 -10.86 -18.88 2.24
CA GLU A 434 -11.58 -20.10 2.64
C GLU A 434 -12.04 -20.91 1.42
N TYR A 435 -12.66 -20.26 0.43
CA TYR A 435 -13.08 -20.91 -0.82
C TYR A 435 -11.91 -21.57 -1.55
N LEU A 436 -10.79 -20.86 -1.69
CA LEU A 436 -9.60 -21.36 -2.37
C LEU A 436 -8.96 -22.53 -1.60
N ALA A 437 -8.92 -22.45 -0.27
CA ALA A 437 -8.46 -23.55 0.58
C ALA A 437 -9.35 -24.79 0.42
N HIS A 438 -10.66 -24.60 0.27
CA HIS A 438 -11.61 -25.68 0.00
C HIS A 438 -11.42 -26.33 -1.36
N ALA A 439 -11.22 -25.53 -2.40
CA ALA A 439 -10.95 -26.04 -3.75
C ALA A 439 -9.66 -26.87 -3.77
N LEU A 440 -8.63 -26.40 -3.07
CA LEU A 440 -7.36 -27.10 -2.95
C LEU A 440 -7.50 -28.42 -2.19
N GLU A 441 -8.19 -28.42 -1.04
CA GLU A 441 -8.41 -29.61 -0.23
C GLU A 441 -9.09 -30.72 -1.05
N ARG A 442 -10.18 -30.39 -1.73
CA ARG A 442 -10.90 -31.36 -2.59
C ARG A 442 -10.01 -31.92 -3.69
N SER A 443 -9.19 -31.07 -4.28
CA SER A 443 -8.30 -31.48 -5.38
C SER A 443 -7.21 -32.43 -4.88
N LEU A 444 -6.59 -32.12 -3.74
CA LEU A 444 -5.59 -32.99 -3.11
C LEU A 444 -6.20 -34.29 -2.58
N GLU A 445 -7.42 -34.26 -2.06
CA GLU A 445 -8.13 -35.44 -1.60
C GLU A 445 -8.51 -36.38 -2.76
N SER A 446 -9.01 -35.84 -3.87
CA SER A 446 -9.26 -36.59 -5.11
C SER A 446 -7.97 -37.25 -5.64
N THR A 447 -6.86 -36.51 -5.62
CA THR A 447 -5.55 -37.04 -6.02
C THR A 447 -5.02 -38.09 -5.05
N ALA A 448 -5.28 -37.93 -3.75
CA ALA A 448 -4.94 -38.94 -2.73
C ALA A 448 -5.76 -40.22 -2.92
N GLN A 449 -7.03 -40.13 -3.26
CA GLN A 449 -7.90 -41.29 -3.53
C GLN A 449 -7.50 -42.03 -4.81
N SER A 450 -7.02 -41.32 -5.83
CA SER A 450 -6.53 -41.90 -7.09
C SER A 450 -5.04 -42.29 -7.06
N SER A 451 -4.37 -42.12 -5.91
CA SER A 451 -2.91 -42.29 -5.75
C SER A 451 -2.38 -43.74 -5.80
N GLY A 452 -3.28 -44.73 -5.98
CA GLY A 452 -2.93 -46.15 -6.05
C GLY A 452 -1.90 -46.49 -7.15
N LYS A 453 -1.77 -45.63 -8.15
CA LYS A 453 -0.83 -45.76 -9.29
C LYS A 453 0.60 -45.28 -9.00
N TYR A 454 0.82 -44.58 -7.89
CA TYR A 454 2.13 -44.02 -7.55
C TYR A 454 2.93 -44.93 -6.59
N PRO A 455 4.28 -44.85 -6.62
CA PRO A 455 5.15 -45.51 -5.64
C PRO A 455 4.78 -45.15 -4.19
N SER A 456 5.05 -46.07 -3.24
CA SER A 456 4.67 -45.93 -1.82
C SER A 456 5.16 -44.63 -1.16
N HIS A 457 6.38 -44.19 -1.48
CA HIS A 457 6.95 -42.94 -0.94
C HIS A 457 6.20 -41.70 -1.46
N VAL A 458 5.82 -41.66 -2.75
CA VAL A 458 5.02 -40.57 -3.34
C VAL A 458 3.62 -40.56 -2.76
N ARG A 459 3.00 -41.74 -2.59
CA ARG A 459 1.67 -41.90 -1.97
C ARG A 459 1.62 -41.31 -0.57
N SER A 460 2.61 -41.63 0.26
CA SER A 460 2.69 -41.11 1.64
C SER A 460 2.78 -39.58 1.70
N ARG A 461 3.44 -38.97 0.70
CA ARG A 461 3.55 -37.52 0.58
C ARG A 461 2.27 -36.87 0.06
N ILE A 462 1.60 -37.46 -0.93
CA ILE A 462 0.27 -37.01 -1.38
C ILE A 462 -0.71 -37.01 -0.20
N THR A 463 -0.74 -38.08 0.59
CA THR A 463 -1.61 -38.17 1.78
C THR A 463 -1.22 -37.15 2.85
N SER A 464 0.06 -36.90 3.07
CA SER A 464 0.52 -35.82 3.97
C SER A 464 0.07 -34.44 3.49
N ALA A 465 0.22 -34.13 2.20
CA ALA A 465 -0.22 -32.88 1.61
C ALA A 465 -1.73 -32.67 1.76
N ALA A 466 -2.54 -33.71 1.49
CA ALA A 466 -3.99 -33.67 1.67
C ALA A 466 -4.39 -33.43 3.14
N ASN A 467 -3.75 -34.12 4.09
CA ASN A 467 -4.02 -33.93 5.52
C ASN A 467 -3.64 -32.52 6.01
N ARG A 468 -2.50 -31.98 5.57
CA ARG A 468 -2.12 -30.59 5.89
C ARG A 468 -3.05 -29.58 5.24
N SER A 469 -3.48 -29.82 4.01
CA SER A 469 -4.43 -28.96 3.30
C SER A 469 -5.79 -28.88 4.03
N ARG A 470 -6.27 -29.99 4.60
CA ARG A 470 -7.45 -30.01 5.47
C ARG A 470 -7.27 -29.17 6.73
N GLY A 471 -6.11 -29.28 7.39
CA GLY A 471 -5.77 -28.45 8.55
C GLY A 471 -5.70 -26.96 8.21
N PHE A 472 -5.09 -26.62 7.07
CA PHE A 472 -5.06 -25.27 6.53
C PHE A 472 -6.47 -24.74 6.23
N CYS A 473 -7.32 -25.53 5.57
CA CYS A 473 -8.69 -25.16 5.28
C CYS A 473 -9.50 -24.88 6.55
N THR A 474 -9.37 -25.72 7.58
CA THR A 474 -10.01 -25.50 8.89
C THR A 474 -9.55 -24.18 9.51
N SER A 475 -8.24 -23.89 9.46
CA SER A 475 -7.68 -22.64 9.97
C SER A 475 -8.17 -21.42 9.19
N CYS A 476 -8.40 -21.53 7.86
CA CYS A 476 -9.02 -20.47 7.07
C CYS A 476 -10.47 -20.20 7.52
N ARG A 477 -11.25 -21.25 7.81
CA ARG A 477 -12.63 -21.08 8.32
C ARG A 477 -12.65 -20.38 9.67
N ASP A 478 -11.77 -20.80 10.58
CA ASP A 478 -11.67 -20.22 11.92
C ASP A 478 -11.28 -18.73 11.85
N LEU A 479 -10.34 -18.37 10.98
CA LEU A 479 -9.97 -16.98 10.72
C LEU A 479 -11.16 -16.20 10.15
N ASN A 480 -11.88 -16.75 9.17
CA ASN A 480 -13.05 -16.11 8.58
C ASN A 480 -14.13 -15.83 9.63
N ALA A 481 -14.43 -16.80 10.50
CA ALA A 481 -15.38 -16.64 11.60
C ALA A 481 -14.98 -15.51 12.57
N LYS A 482 -13.69 -15.39 12.89
CA LYS A 482 -13.19 -14.33 13.78
C LYS A 482 -13.19 -12.94 13.14
N ILE A 483 -12.93 -12.86 11.83
CA ILE A 483 -13.04 -11.63 11.05
C ILE A 483 -14.51 -11.18 10.98
N VAL A 484 -15.46 -12.11 10.74
CA VAL A 484 -16.90 -11.82 10.78
C VAL A 484 -17.32 -11.33 12.18
N ALA A 485 -16.75 -11.89 13.25
CA ALA A 485 -16.99 -11.45 14.62
C ALA A 485 -16.27 -10.14 15.00
N LYS A 486 -15.52 -9.51 14.07
CA LYS A 486 -14.71 -8.30 14.30
C LYS A 486 -13.80 -8.41 15.52
N THR A 487 -13.18 -9.58 15.67
CA THR A 487 -12.26 -9.88 16.78
C THR A 487 -11.07 -8.91 16.74
N SER A 488 -10.49 -8.57 17.89
CA SER A 488 -9.41 -7.57 17.98
C SER A 488 -8.28 -7.83 16.96
N PRO A 489 -7.79 -6.80 16.23
CA PRO A 489 -6.67 -6.95 15.29
C PRO A 489 -5.41 -7.58 15.90
N LYS A 490 -5.17 -7.32 17.20
CA LYS A 490 -4.05 -7.92 17.95
C LYS A 490 -4.12 -9.44 18.06
N GLN A 491 -5.32 -10.01 17.96
CA GLN A 491 -5.55 -11.46 17.95
C GLN A 491 -5.54 -12.02 16.52
N LEU A 492 -6.04 -11.25 15.55
CA LEU A 492 -6.06 -11.65 14.13
C LEU A 492 -4.66 -11.68 13.49
N GLY A 493 -3.76 -10.76 13.83
CA GLY A 493 -2.39 -10.73 13.27
C GLY A 493 -1.59 -12.03 13.49
N PRO A 494 -1.49 -12.55 14.75
CA PRO A 494 -0.88 -13.85 15.03
C PRO A 494 -1.53 -15.01 14.28
N GLU A 495 -2.85 -14.99 14.11
CA GLU A 495 -3.59 -16.03 13.39
C GLU A 495 -3.33 -16.00 11.88
N CYS A 496 -3.31 -14.81 11.27
CA CYS A 496 -2.88 -14.65 9.88
C CYS A 496 -1.43 -15.12 9.69
N THR A 497 -0.56 -14.95 10.69
CA THR A 497 0.83 -15.46 10.68
C THR A 497 0.89 -16.98 10.78
N ALA A 498 0.10 -17.58 11.68
CA ALA A 498 0.01 -19.04 11.82
C ALA A 498 -0.58 -19.69 10.57
N LEU A 499 -1.61 -19.08 9.99
CA LEU A 499 -2.25 -19.54 8.76
C LEU A 499 -1.28 -19.52 7.58
N ALA A 500 -0.47 -18.46 7.49
CA ALA A 500 0.68 -18.41 6.63
C ALA A 500 1.56 -19.64 6.82
N GLN A 501 2.12 -19.85 8.01
CA GLN A 501 3.04 -20.96 8.26
C GLN A 501 2.44 -22.32 7.87
N ALA A 502 1.15 -22.53 8.13
CA ALA A 502 0.42 -23.71 7.69
C ALA A 502 0.41 -23.85 6.16
N TRP A 503 0.19 -22.75 5.43
CA TRP A 503 0.24 -22.73 3.97
C TRP A 503 1.60 -23.15 3.38
N ALA A 504 2.74 -22.66 3.90
CA ALA A 504 4.04 -23.06 3.35
C ALA A 504 4.32 -24.54 3.57
N LEU A 505 3.81 -25.12 4.65
CA LEU A 505 3.95 -26.56 4.88
C LEU A 505 3.15 -27.36 3.85
N VAL A 506 1.92 -26.93 3.53
CA VAL A 506 1.12 -27.52 2.45
C VAL A 506 1.86 -27.41 1.11
N GLN A 507 2.35 -26.21 0.82
CA GLN A 507 3.02 -25.87 -0.41
C GLN A 507 4.33 -26.65 -0.62
N LYS A 508 5.16 -26.74 0.42
CA LYS A 508 6.39 -27.54 0.42
C LYS A 508 6.10 -29.00 0.10
N ASP A 509 5.05 -29.56 0.70
CA ASP A 509 4.66 -30.95 0.45
C ASP A 509 4.14 -31.12 -0.99
N MET A 510 3.40 -30.15 -1.52
CA MET A 510 2.92 -30.15 -2.91
C MET A 510 4.05 -30.09 -3.94
N ILE A 511 5.00 -29.16 -3.81
CA ILE A 511 6.15 -29.04 -4.73
C ILE A 511 6.98 -30.32 -4.74
N SER A 512 7.03 -31.03 -3.59
CA SER A 512 7.79 -32.28 -3.47
C SER A 512 7.13 -33.48 -4.15
N VAL A 513 5.91 -33.33 -4.67
CA VAL A 513 5.03 -34.41 -5.15
C VAL A 513 4.56 -34.16 -6.58
N PHE A 514 4.13 -32.94 -6.88
CA PHE A 514 3.53 -32.57 -8.15
C PHE A 514 4.56 -31.89 -9.05
N ARG A 515 4.48 -32.17 -10.35
CA ARG A 515 5.21 -31.38 -11.35
C ARG A 515 4.56 -30.00 -11.45
N GLU A 516 5.31 -28.99 -11.89
CA GLU A 516 4.82 -27.60 -12.03
C GLU A 516 3.51 -27.51 -12.84
N GLU A 517 3.33 -28.38 -13.85
CA GLU A 517 2.12 -28.45 -14.69
C GLU A 517 0.87 -28.97 -13.96
N ASP A 518 1.05 -29.68 -12.84
CA ASP A 518 -0.02 -30.23 -12.00
C ASP A 518 -0.36 -29.32 -10.81
N VAL A 519 0.33 -28.19 -10.65
CA VAL A 519 0.12 -27.26 -9.54
C VAL A 519 -1.21 -26.53 -9.73
N PHE A 520 -2.12 -26.71 -8.77
CA PHE A 520 -3.45 -26.12 -8.83
C PHE A 520 -3.38 -24.59 -8.98
N SER A 521 -4.16 -24.05 -9.93
CA SER A 521 -4.28 -22.61 -10.20
C SER A 521 -4.67 -21.80 -8.96
N SER A 522 -5.30 -22.43 -7.97
CA SER A 522 -5.65 -21.83 -6.69
C SER A 522 -4.45 -21.47 -5.81
N THR A 523 -3.26 -22.05 -6.01
CA THR A 523 -2.09 -21.85 -5.12
C THR A 523 -1.56 -20.42 -5.14
N ALA A 524 -1.44 -19.80 -6.31
CA ALA A 524 -1.00 -18.42 -6.46
C ALA A 524 -2.02 -17.42 -5.89
N GLU A 525 -3.31 -17.70 -6.05
CA GLU A 525 -4.37 -16.88 -5.46
C GLU A 525 -4.41 -17.00 -3.93
N VAL A 526 -4.20 -18.20 -3.37
CA VAL A 526 -4.10 -18.41 -1.92
C VAL A 526 -2.96 -17.57 -1.34
N ALA A 527 -1.78 -17.61 -1.98
CA ALA A 527 -0.62 -16.83 -1.55
C ALA A 527 -0.91 -15.33 -1.55
N LYS A 528 -1.50 -14.82 -2.64
CA LYS A 528 -1.87 -13.40 -2.78
C LYS A 528 -2.86 -12.96 -1.70
N THR A 529 -3.99 -13.67 -1.56
CA THR A 529 -5.04 -13.30 -0.60
C THR A 529 -4.55 -13.40 0.84
N LEU A 530 -3.65 -14.33 1.15
CA LEU A 530 -3.08 -14.48 2.47
C LEU A 530 -2.14 -13.31 2.83
N VAL A 531 -1.31 -12.85 1.88
CA VAL A 531 -0.49 -11.64 2.07
C VAL A 531 -1.39 -10.41 2.29
N GLU A 532 -2.43 -10.24 1.49
CA GLU A 532 -3.38 -9.13 1.64
C GLU A 532 -4.12 -9.12 2.99
N LEU A 533 -4.42 -10.29 3.56
CA LEU A 533 -5.02 -10.40 4.89
C LEU A 533 -4.01 -10.14 6.00
N GLN A 534 -2.77 -10.61 5.85
CA GLN A 534 -1.72 -10.30 6.81
C GLN A 534 -1.44 -8.80 6.87
N THR A 535 -1.37 -8.11 5.73
CA THR A 535 -1.19 -6.64 5.66
C THR A 535 -2.36 -5.87 6.28
N THR A 536 -3.55 -6.47 6.33
CA THR A 536 -4.75 -5.85 6.92
C THR A 536 -4.76 -5.94 8.45
N PHE A 537 -4.23 -7.03 9.04
CA PHE A 537 -4.40 -7.31 10.49
C PHE A 537 -3.11 -7.34 11.31
N THR A 538 -1.96 -7.23 10.64
CA THR A 538 -0.65 -7.23 11.29
C THR A 538 -0.03 -5.86 11.02
N PRO A 539 -0.18 -4.88 11.93
CA PRO A 539 0.54 -3.62 11.82
C PRO A 539 2.05 -3.81 11.95
#